data_AF-A0A7V9MIJ3-F1
#
_entry.id   AF-A0A7V9MIJ3-F1
#
_cell.length_a   1.000
_cell.length_b   1.000
_cell.length_c   1.000
_cell.angle_alpha   90.00
_cell.angle_beta   90.00
_cell.angle_gamma   90.00
#
_symmetry.space_group_name_H-M   'P 1'
#
loop_
_entity.id
_entity.type
_entity.pdbx_description
1 polymer ?
#
loop_
_entity_poly.entity_id
_entity_poly.type
_entity_poly.pdbx_seq_one_letter_code
_entity_poly.pdbx_strand_id
1 'polypeptide(L)'
;MWAPKWNEAFREAILELTGERDFTYRIAVTRLKGNAEAWTRDPTISANLKGCSVGFLPLEEMWATMLSELTTTPASSEIGRLAQLLKAAGLTASEVVAGPAGPAPGSEAAAQEDAENAE
;
A
#
# COMPACT_ATOMS: atom_id res chain seq x y z
N MET A 1 -14.40 -17.72 4.69
CA MET A 1 -15.67 -16.95 4.64
C MET A 1 -16.85 -17.67 4.03
N TRP A 2 -16.75 -18.43 2.94
CA TRP A 2 -17.92 -19.12 2.35
C TRP A 2 -18.24 -20.49 2.95
N ALA A 3 -17.27 -21.12 3.63
CA ALA A 3 -17.46 -22.40 4.29
C ALA A 3 -17.80 -22.18 5.77
N PRO A 4 -19.01 -22.52 6.25
CA PRO A 4 -19.47 -22.20 7.61
C PRO A 4 -18.57 -22.79 8.70
N LYS A 5 -18.18 -24.06 8.56
CA LYS A 5 -17.32 -24.79 9.52
C LYS A 5 -16.01 -24.07 9.81
N TRP A 6 -15.39 -23.49 8.79
CA TRP A 6 -14.11 -22.79 8.95
C TRP A 6 -14.27 -21.45 9.64
N ASN A 7 -15.37 -20.72 9.40
CA ASN A 7 -15.61 -19.46 10.11
C ASN A 7 -15.96 -19.71 11.57
N GLU A 8 -16.75 -20.74 11.87
CA GLU A 8 -17.10 -21.09 13.25
C GLU A 8 -15.85 -21.46 14.05
N ALA A 9 -15.00 -22.35 13.51
CA ALA A 9 -13.72 -22.69 14.13
C ALA A 9 -12.80 -21.47 14.30
N PHE A 10 -12.75 -20.57 13.31
CA PHE A 10 -11.98 -19.34 13.41
C PHE A 10 -12.49 -18.42 14.53
N ARG A 11 -13.81 -18.22 14.62
CA ARG A 11 -14.41 -17.39 15.67
C ARG A 11 -14.21 -17.98 17.06
N GLU A 12 -14.27 -19.30 17.19
CA GLU A 12 -14.01 -19.97 18.46
C GLU A 12 -12.54 -19.77 18.89
N ALA A 13 -11.60 -19.88 17.96
CA ALA A 13 -10.19 -19.60 18.24
C ALA A 13 -9.95 -18.14 18.67
N ILE A 14 -10.66 -17.17 18.06
CA ILE A 14 -10.57 -15.77 18.48
C ILE A 14 -11.17 -15.58 19.89
N LEU A 15 -12.30 -16.21 20.19
CA LEU A 15 -12.90 -16.18 21.53
C LEU A 15 -11.95 -16.77 22.57
N GLU A 16 -11.33 -17.92 22.29
CA GLU A 16 -10.38 -18.56 23.19
C GLU A 16 -9.17 -17.66 23.46
N LEU A 17 -8.66 -16.96 22.44
CA LEU A 17 -7.49 -16.10 22.55
C LEU A 17 -7.77 -14.73 23.19
N THR A 18 -8.95 -14.16 22.95
CA THR A 18 -9.23 -12.74 23.28
C THR A 18 -10.35 -12.55 24.29
N GLY A 19 -11.18 -13.58 24.52
CA GLY A 19 -12.42 -13.46 25.28
C GLY A 19 -13.58 -12.83 24.50
N GLU A 20 -13.35 -12.41 23.25
CA GLU A 20 -14.33 -11.67 22.45
C GLU A 20 -14.78 -12.45 21.20
N ARG A 21 -16.08 -12.35 20.89
CA ARG A 21 -16.68 -12.95 19.68
C ARG A 21 -16.93 -11.95 18.56
N ASP A 22 -16.89 -10.67 18.88
CA ASP A 22 -17.08 -9.56 17.96
C ASP A 22 -15.74 -8.86 17.73
N PHE A 23 -15.33 -8.82 16.47
CA PHE A 23 -14.03 -8.25 16.09
C PHE A 23 -14.08 -7.64 14.70
N THR A 24 -13.02 -6.92 14.38
CA THR A 24 -12.82 -6.33 13.07
C THR A 24 -11.89 -7.21 12.24
N TYR A 25 -12.42 -7.83 11.20
CA TYR A 25 -11.66 -8.66 10.27
C TYR A 25 -11.11 -7.80 9.13
N ARG A 26 -9.79 -7.57 9.12
CA ARG A 26 -9.10 -6.81 8.06
C ARG A 26 -8.28 -7.74 7.16
N ILE A 27 -8.53 -7.64 5.86
CA ILE A 27 -7.72 -8.34 4.84
C ILE A 27 -6.68 -7.34 4.32
N ALA A 28 -5.41 -7.59 4.63
CA ALA A 28 -4.31 -6.81 4.08
C ALA A 28 -4.18 -7.09 2.58
N VAL A 29 -4.16 -6.04 1.76
CA VAL A 29 -4.06 -6.16 0.30
C VAL A 29 -3.04 -5.18 -0.27
N THR A 30 -2.29 -5.60 -1.29
CA THR A 30 -1.35 -4.70 -1.98
C THR A 30 -2.08 -3.56 -2.68
N ARG A 31 -3.19 -3.88 -3.34
CA ARG A 31 -4.06 -2.91 -4.00
C ARG A 31 -5.49 -3.42 -3.95
N LEU A 32 -6.39 -2.57 -3.47
CA LEU A 32 -7.81 -2.87 -3.54
C LEU A 32 -8.34 -2.52 -4.94
N LYS A 33 -8.98 -3.48 -5.60
CA LYS A 33 -9.66 -3.27 -6.88
C LYS A 33 -11.14 -3.63 -6.73
N GLY A 34 -12.02 -2.73 -7.18
CA GLY A 34 -13.47 -2.91 -7.08
C GLY A 34 -14.06 -2.31 -5.80
N ASN A 35 -15.32 -2.66 -5.51
CA ASN A 35 -16.07 -2.10 -4.39
C ASN A 35 -15.91 -2.95 -3.12
N ALA A 36 -15.27 -2.38 -2.09
CA ALA A 36 -15.13 -2.99 -0.77
C ALA A 36 -16.48 -3.29 -0.11
N GLU A 37 -17.48 -2.41 -0.29
CA GLU A 37 -18.80 -2.55 0.35
C GLU A 37 -19.56 -3.78 -0.12
N ALA A 38 -19.23 -4.30 -1.31
CA ALA A 38 -19.83 -5.53 -1.81
C ALA A 38 -19.60 -6.71 -0.87
N TRP A 39 -18.47 -6.74 -0.16
CA TRP A 39 -18.15 -7.78 0.82
C TRP A 39 -18.94 -7.61 2.11
N THR A 40 -19.11 -6.38 2.59
CA THR A 40 -19.90 -6.10 3.79
C THR A 40 -21.39 -6.39 3.58
N ARG A 41 -21.88 -6.21 2.35
CA ARG A 41 -23.28 -6.48 1.97
C ARG A 41 -23.52 -7.93 1.54
N ASP A 42 -22.48 -8.75 1.42
CA ASP A 42 -22.64 -10.15 1.01
C ASP A 42 -23.34 -10.94 2.14
N PRO A 43 -24.47 -11.61 1.84
CA PRO A 43 -25.26 -12.32 2.86
C PRO A 43 -24.53 -13.54 3.42
N THR A 44 -23.64 -14.17 2.64
CA THR A 44 -22.85 -15.31 3.11
C THR A 44 -21.80 -14.86 4.11
N ILE A 45 -21.12 -13.76 3.82
CA ILE A 45 -20.13 -13.16 4.73
C ILE A 45 -20.82 -12.67 6.01
N SER A 46 -21.93 -11.95 5.87
CA SER A 46 -22.69 -11.43 7.01
C SER A 46 -23.22 -12.54 7.93
N ALA A 47 -23.73 -13.64 7.36
CA ALA A 47 -24.20 -14.79 8.13
C ALA A 47 -23.05 -15.47 8.89
N ASN A 48 -21.90 -15.65 8.24
CA ASN A 48 -20.78 -16.39 8.81
C ASN A 48 -19.94 -15.56 9.81
N LEU A 49 -19.94 -14.23 9.69
CA LEU A 49 -19.21 -13.29 10.55
C LEU A 49 -20.17 -12.33 11.25
N LYS A 50 -21.29 -12.87 11.75
CA LYS A 50 -22.31 -12.08 12.46
C LYS A 50 -21.70 -11.37 13.68
N GLY A 51 -21.91 -10.05 13.75
CA GLY A 51 -21.36 -9.18 14.80
C GLY A 51 -19.97 -8.62 14.49
N CYS A 52 -19.28 -9.16 13.48
CA CYS A 52 -17.96 -8.70 13.08
C CYS A 52 -18.06 -7.74 11.89
N SER A 53 -17.17 -6.75 11.85
CA SER A 53 -16.98 -5.92 10.66
C SER A 53 -15.92 -6.54 9.76
N VAL A 54 -16.16 -6.55 8.45
CA VAL A 54 -15.21 -7.05 7.45
C VAL A 54 -14.79 -5.90 6.57
N GLY A 55 -13.49 -5.76 6.38
CA GLY A 55 -12.97 -4.78 5.44
C GLY A 55 -11.56 -5.11 4.98
N PHE A 56 -11.02 -4.21 4.18
CA PHE A 56 -9.69 -4.30 3.62
C PHE A 56 -8.78 -3.28 4.29
N LEU A 57 -7.49 -3.60 4.32
CA LEU A 57 -6.44 -2.70 4.75
C LEU A 57 -5.42 -2.62 3.60
N PRO A 58 -5.54 -1.62 2.71
CA PRO A 58 -4.63 -1.46 1.59
C PRO A 58 -3.21 -1.14 2.05
N LEU A 59 -2.22 -1.57 1.28
CA LEU A 59 -0.81 -1.26 1.54
C LEU A 59 -0.55 0.24 1.62
N GLU A 60 -1.29 1.04 0.84
CA GLU A 60 -1.28 2.50 0.92
C GLU A 60 -1.58 3.02 2.32
N GLU A 61 -2.61 2.52 2.97
CA GLU A 61 -3.05 2.96 4.30
C GLU A 61 -2.04 2.53 5.38
N MET A 62 -1.57 1.27 5.30
CA MET A 62 -0.51 0.77 6.19
C MET A 62 0.77 1.58 6.03
N TRP A 63 1.13 1.92 4.80
CA TRP A 63 2.33 2.67 4.47
C TRP A 63 2.26 4.12 4.94
N ALA A 64 1.13 4.80 4.73
CA ALA A 64 0.91 6.15 5.22
C ALA A 64 1.07 6.22 6.76
N THR A 65 0.54 5.22 7.45
CA THR A 65 0.66 5.10 8.92
C THR A 65 2.11 4.90 9.33
N MET A 66 2.79 3.91 8.73
CA MET A 66 4.19 3.60 9.04
C MET A 66 5.14 4.78 8.76
N LEU A 67 4.95 5.49 7.64
CA LEU A 67 5.75 6.67 7.30
C LEU A 67 5.62 7.79 8.33
N SER A 68 4.43 7.99 8.89
CA SER A 68 4.21 9.00 9.93
C SER A 68 4.99 8.69 11.23
N GLU A 69 5.35 7.42 11.43
CA GLU A 69 6.05 6.92 12.62
C GLU A 69 7.55 6.68 12.39
N LEU A 70 8.01 6.65 11.13
CA LEU A 70 9.41 6.43 10.75
C LEU A 70 10.24 7.70 10.97
N THR A 71 11.03 7.72 12.05
CA THR A 71 11.93 8.84 12.39
C THR A 71 13.39 8.62 11.97
N THR A 72 13.72 7.52 11.30
CA THR A 72 15.10 7.13 10.96
C THR A 72 15.30 6.92 9.46
N THR A 73 16.49 7.30 8.98
CA THR A 73 16.87 7.22 7.56
C THR A 73 17.17 5.76 7.15
N PRO A 74 16.44 5.18 6.19
CA PRO A 74 16.65 3.81 5.73
C PRO A 74 17.89 3.67 4.84
N ALA A 75 18.42 2.45 4.69
CA ALA A 75 19.57 2.18 3.82
C ALA A 75 19.18 2.21 2.32
N SER A 76 20.11 2.59 1.45
CA SER A 76 19.83 2.81 0.01
C SER A 76 19.30 1.58 -0.74
N SER A 77 19.70 0.37 -0.33
CA SER A 77 19.21 -0.89 -0.93
C SER A 77 17.77 -1.23 -0.53
N GLU A 78 17.32 -0.75 0.63
CA GLU A 78 15.96 -0.90 1.12
C GLU A 78 15.01 0.05 0.38
N ILE A 79 15.48 1.25 0.04
CA ILE A 79 14.74 2.24 -0.76
C ILE A 79 14.39 1.68 -2.16
N GLY A 80 15.31 0.98 -2.82
CA GLY A 80 15.07 0.42 -4.16
C GLY A 80 13.99 -0.67 -4.17
N ARG A 81 14.03 -1.59 -3.20
CA ARG A 81 13.00 -2.65 -3.05
C ARG A 81 11.66 -2.06 -2.62
N LEU A 82 11.69 -1.06 -1.75
CA LEU A 82 10.52 -0.31 -1.35
C LEU A 82 9.85 0.39 -2.55
N ALA A 83 10.62 1.08 -3.40
CA ALA A 83 10.10 1.73 -4.59
C ALA A 83 9.41 0.74 -5.54
N GLN A 84 9.95 -0.49 -5.67
CA GLN A 84 9.31 -1.55 -6.47
C GLN A 84 7.97 -2.00 -5.85
N LEU A 85 7.90 -2.15 -4.54
CA LEU A 85 6.65 -2.47 -3.83
C LEU A 85 5.61 -1.35 -3.98
N LEU A 86 6.02 -0.09 -3.81
CA LEU A 86 5.14 1.08 -4.00
C LEU A 86 4.60 1.15 -5.43
N LYS A 87 5.47 0.92 -6.44
CA LYS A 87 5.06 0.84 -7.84
C LYS A 87 4.03 -0.28 -8.09
N ALA A 88 4.24 -1.46 -7.51
CA ALA A 88 3.31 -2.58 -7.62
C ALA A 88 1.96 -2.32 -6.92
N ALA A 89 1.97 -1.54 -5.84
CA ALA A 89 0.78 -1.10 -5.12
C ALA A 89 -0.04 -0.05 -5.88
N GLY A 90 0.53 0.59 -6.91
CA GLY A 90 -0.08 1.69 -7.63
C GLY A 90 0.14 3.05 -6.97
N LEU A 91 1.08 3.14 -6.03
CA LEU A 91 1.49 4.38 -5.34
C LEU A 91 2.59 5.10 -6.13
N THR A 92 2.38 5.26 -7.43
CA THR A 92 3.27 6.05 -8.27
C THR A 92 2.82 7.50 -8.22
N ALA A 93 3.68 8.40 -7.76
CA ALA A 93 3.45 9.84 -7.87
C ALA A 93 3.16 10.19 -9.34
N SER A 94 1.97 10.76 -9.59
CA SER A 94 1.65 11.34 -10.89
C SER A 94 2.26 12.74 -10.93
N GLU A 95 3.57 12.82 -11.03
CA GLU A 95 4.20 14.06 -11.48
C GLU A 95 5.41 13.70 -12.32
N VAL A 96 5.40 14.20 -13.55
CA VAL A 96 6.56 14.20 -14.42
C VAL A 96 7.64 14.96 -13.67
N VAL A 97 8.62 14.25 -13.11
CA VAL A 97 9.85 14.87 -12.64
C VAL A 97 10.39 15.63 -13.83
N ALA A 98 10.40 16.95 -13.74
CA ALA A 98 10.96 17.80 -14.78
C ALA A 98 12.33 17.23 -15.15
N GLY A 99 12.58 17.08 -16.46
CA GLY A 99 13.87 16.63 -16.95
C GLY A 99 14.99 17.43 -16.30
N PRO A 100 16.18 16.82 -16.11
CA PRO A 100 17.30 17.49 -15.46
C PRO A 100 17.45 18.88 -16.08
N ALA A 101 17.47 19.91 -15.23
CA ALA A 101 17.74 21.27 -15.69
C ALA A 101 19.07 21.22 -16.46
N GLY A 102 19.10 21.87 -17.64
CA GLY A 102 20.30 21.97 -18.45
C GLY A 102 21.49 22.50 -17.64
N PRO A 103 22.72 22.29 -18.12
CA PRO A 103 23.92 22.64 -17.39
C PRO A 103 23.87 24.11 -16.92
N ALA A 104 24.28 24.35 -15.68
CA ALA A 104 24.23 25.68 -15.09
C ALA A 104 25.02 26.67 -15.98
N PRO A 105 24.55 27.92 -16.17
CA PRO A 105 25.26 28.90 -16.97
C PRO A 105 26.69 29.10 -16.45
N GLY A 106 27.69 28.83 -17.30
CA GLY A 106 29.11 28.91 -16.95
C GLY A 106 29.74 27.62 -16.41
N SER A 107 29.04 26.49 -16.44
CA SER A 107 29.63 25.17 -16.17
C SER A 107 30.39 24.63 -17.40
N GLU A 108 31.39 23.77 -17.18
CA GLU A 108 32.14 23.11 -18.27
C GLU A 108 31.21 22.32 -19.20
N ALA A 109 30.14 21.75 -18.66
CA ALA A 109 29.11 21.05 -19.42
C ALA A 109 28.34 21.97 -20.37
N ALA A 110 28.09 23.23 -20.00
CA ALA A 110 27.44 24.21 -20.89
C ALA A 110 28.37 24.64 -22.03
N ALA A 111 29.67 24.81 -21.75
CA ALA A 111 30.66 25.19 -22.75
C ALA A 111 30.87 24.13 -23.84
N GLN A 112 30.67 22.85 -23.48
CA GLN A 112 30.80 21.73 -24.39
C GLN A 112 29.56 21.57 -25.30
N GLU A 113 28.37 21.86 -24.76
CA GLU A 113 27.10 21.84 -25.51
C GLU A 113 26.99 23.02 -26.50
N ASP A 114 27.51 24.19 -26.14
CA ASP A 114 27.61 25.36 -27.03
C ASP A 114 28.59 25.12 -28.20
N ALA A 115 29.67 24.37 -27.96
CA ALA A 115 30.65 24.03 -28.99
C ALA A 115 30.12 22.99 -29.99
N GLU A 116 29.29 22.04 -29.53
CA GLU A 116 28.72 20.98 -30.35
C GLU A 116 27.55 21.45 -31.23
N ASN A 117 26.83 22.51 -30.83
CA ASN A 117 25.76 23.13 -31.64
C ASN A 117 26.24 24.22 -32.62
N ALA A 118 27.53 24.55 -32.62
CA ALA A 118 28.12 25.55 -33.51
C ALA A 118 28.75 24.96 -34.79
N GLU A 119 28.66 23.64 -34.98
CA GLU A 119 29.10 22.88 -36.17
C GLU A 119 27.91 22.57 -37.10
#